data_AF-A0A1G8NK44-F1
#
_entry.id   AF-A0A1G8NK44-F1
#
_cell.length_a   1.000
_cell.length_b   1.000
_cell.length_c   1.000
_cell.angle_alpha   90.00
_cell.angle_beta   90.00
_cell.angle_gamma   90.00
#
_symmetry.space_group_name_H-M   'P 1'
#
loop_
_entity.id
_entity.type
_entity.pdbx_description
1 polymer ?
#
loop_
_entity_poly.entity_id
_entity_poly.type
_entity_poly.pdbx_seq_one_letter_code
_entity_poly.pdbx_strand_id
1 'polypeptide(L)'
;MEEGPIVISTATLQYELEGRFAKLEIETKNHVSIRWEPAPAIVRVGFMLDDYTWENRLSVLEMLLAFERDHADEFALEFDIVPLEPVQSDEFAEA
;
A
#
# COMPACT_ATOMS: atom_id res chain seq x y z
N MET A 1 -24.84 16.91 -17.37
CA MET A 1 -24.11 16.30 -16.25
C MET A 1 -22.83 15.78 -16.88
N GLU A 2 -21.72 16.50 -16.74
CA GLU A 2 -20.43 15.96 -17.13
C GLU A 2 -20.06 14.94 -16.04
N GLU A 3 -20.01 13.67 -16.42
CA GLU A 3 -19.35 12.66 -15.62
C GLU A 3 -17.88 13.07 -15.57
N GLY A 4 -17.41 13.48 -14.38
CA GLY A 4 -15.99 13.73 -14.15
C GLY A 4 -15.18 12.46 -14.46
N PRO A 5 -13.86 12.58 -14.67
CA PRO A 5 -13.03 11.42 -14.99
C PRO A 5 -13.26 10.29 -13.98
N ILE A 6 -13.49 9.07 -14.47
CA ILE A 6 -13.64 7.89 -13.62
C ILE A 6 -12.28 7.62 -12.98
N VAL A 7 -12.12 8.04 -11.72
CA VAL A 7 -10.93 7.75 -10.92
C VAL A 7 -11.09 6.34 -10.35
N ILE A 8 -10.06 5.50 -10.44
CA ILE A 8 -10.07 4.17 -9.82
C ILE A 8 -10.34 4.34 -8.32
N SER A 9 -11.35 3.64 -7.82
CA SER A 9 -11.72 3.76 -6.40
C SER A 9 -10.62 3.20 -5.50
N THR A 10 -10.47 3.78 -4.29
CA THR A 10 -9.53 3.26 -3.29
C THR A 10 -9.80 1.79 -2.94
N ALA A 11 -11.06 1.37 -2.93
CA ALA A 11 -11.46 -0.02 -2.68
C ALA A 11 -10.99 -0.96 -3.79
N THR A 12 -11.02 -0.52 -5.05
CA THR A 12 -10.50 -1.28 -6.19
C THR A 12 -8.99 -1.45 -6.09
N LEU A 13 -8.26 -0.36 -5.83
CA LEU A 13 -6.81 -0.39 -5.63
C LEU A 13 -6.43 -1.30 -4.45
N GLN A 14 -7.19 -1.23 -3.35
CA GLN A 14 -6.98 -2.07 -2.18
C GLN A 14 -7.15 -3.55 -2.51
N TYR A 15 -8.25 -3.92 -3.16
CA TYR A 15 -8.50 -5.30 -3.57
C TYR A 15 -7.38 -5.86 -4.46
N GLU A 16 -6.89 -5.06 -5.41
CA GLU A 16 -5.82 -5.48 -6.30
C GLU A 16 -4.49 -5.67 -5.56
N LEU A 17 -4.09 -4.69 -4.74
CA LEU A 17 -2.84 -4.76 -3.97
C LEU A 17 -2.85 -5.93 -2.98
N GLU A 18 -3.97 -6.17 -2.30
CA GLU A 18 -4.15 -7.34 -1.44
C GLU A 18 -4.03 -8.65 -2.24
N GLY A 19 -4.62 -8.71 -3.44
CA GLY A 19 -4.52 -9.87 -4.33
C GLY A 19 -3.10 -10.10 -4.89
N ARG A 20 -2.31 -9.04 -5.10
CA ARG A 20 -0.88 -9.14 -5.47
C ARG A 20 -0.05 -9.59 -4.27
N PHE A 21 -0.29 -9.02 -3.09
CA PHE A 21 0.42 -9.36 -1.86
C PHE A 21 0.22 -10.83 -1.48
N ALA A 22 -1.00 -11.35 -1.61
CA ALA A 22 -1.33 -12.75 -1.33
C ALA A 22 -0.52 -13.77 -2.18
N LYS A 23 0.11 -13.33 -3.28
CA LYS A 23 0.96 -14.17 -4.14
C LYS A 23 2.42 -14.19 -3.72
N LEU A 24 2.84 -13.33 -2.79
CA LEU A 24 4.24 -13.23 -2.36
C LEU A 24 4.65 -14.33 -1.36
N GLU A 25 3.73 -15.21 -0.96
CA GLU A 25 3.95 -16.29 0.01
C GLU A 25 4.56 -15.81 1.36
N ILE A 26 4.32 -14.55 1.73
CA ILE A 26 4.74 -13.98 3.01
C ILE A 26 3.66 -14.26 4.05
N GLU A 27 3.93 -15.18 4.98
CA GLU A 27 3.03 -15.51 6.10
C GLU A 27 3.13 -14.46 7.22
N THR A 28 2.68 -13.23 6.96
CA THR A 28 2.70 -12.12 7.92
C THR A 28 1.34 -11.45 8.04
N LYS A 29 1.05 -10.88 9.22
CA LYS A 29 0.03 -9.85 9.32
C LYS A 29 0.50 -8.62 8.56
N ASN A 30 -0.43 -7.94 7.90
CA ASN A 30 -0.16 -6.70 7.18
C ASN A 30 -1.33 -5.73 7.31
N HIS A 31 -1.05 -4.46 7.05
CA HIS A 31 -2.06 -3.43 6.89
C HIS A 31 -1.72 -2.58 5.66
N VAL A 32 -2.72 -2.30 4.84
CA VAL A 32 -2.57 -1.47 3.63
C VAL A 32 -3.43 -0.23 3.80
N SER A 33 -2.82 0.94 3.68
CA SER A 33 -3.52 2.22 3.60
C SER A 33 -3.36 2.80 2.20
N ILE A 34 -4.43 3.34 1.64
CA ILE A 34 -4.44 3.95 0.30
C ILE A 34 -5.16 5.28 0.36
N ARG A 35 -4.55 6.32 -0.21
CA ARG A 35 -5.20 7.62 -0.39
C ARG A 35 -4.86 8.25 -1.73
N TRP A 36 -5.83 8.98 -2.29
CA TRP A 36 -5.62 9.87 -3.42
C TRP A 36 -5.20 11.25 -2.92
N GLU A 37 -4.18 11.83 -3.53
CA GLU A 37 -3.80 13.22 -3.29
C GLU A 37 -4.63 14.18 -4.17
N PRO A 38 -4.95 15.39 -3.70
CA PRO A 38 -5.91 16.29 -4.35
C PRO A 38 -5.46 16.89 -5.70
N ALA A 39 -4.18 16.79 -6.07
CA ALA A 39 -3.59 16.98 -7.40
C ALA A 39 -2.04 16.94 -7.26
N PRO A 40 -1.27 16.46 -8.24
CA PRO A 40 -1.66 15.69 -9.44
C PRO A 40 -2.18 14.29 -9.05
N ALA A 41 -2.59 13.47 -10.04
CA ALA A 41 -3.11 12.11 -9.86
C ALA A 41 -2.04 11.17 -9.23
N ILE A 42 -1.83 11.31 -7.93
CA ILE A 42 -0.90 10.54 -7.12
C ILE A 42 -1.71 9.66 -6.18
N VAL A 43 -1.42 8.37 -6.22
CA VAL A 43 -1.89 7.41 -5.22
C VAL A 43 -0.77 7.22 -4.21
N ARG A 44 -1.08 7.41 -2.93
CA ARG A 44 -0.19 7.06 -1.83
C ARG A 44 -0.59 5.74 -1.20
N VAL A 45 0.37 4.82 -1.10
CA VAL A 45 0.19 3.49 -0.51
C VAL A 45 1.13 3.31 0.68
N GLY A 46 0.59 3.06 1.86
CA GLY A 46 1.37 2.62 3.02
C GLY A 46 1.17 1.12 3.25
N PHE A 47 2.25 0.35 3.17
CA PHE A 47 2.27 -1.08 3.53
C PHE A 47 2.95 -1.27 4.89
N MET A 48 2.24 -1.88 5.84
CA MET A 48 2.78 -2.20 7.15
C MET A 48 2.95 -3.72 7.25
N LEU A 49 4.12 -4.19 7.68
CA LEU A 49 4.44 -5.62 7.81
C LEU A 49 4.78 -5.96 9.27
N ASP A 50 4.13 -6.98 9.82
CA ASP A 50 4.45 -7.54 11.15
C ASP A 50 5.85 -8.19 11.15
N ASP A 51 6.12 -9.08 10.19
CA ASP A 51 7.46 -9.64 9.94
C ASP A 51 8.26 -8.76 8.98
N TYR A 52 8.78 -7.64 9.49
CA TYR A 52 9.56 -6.66 8.72
C TYR A 52 11.03 -7.08 8.57
N THR A 53 11.28 -8.09 7.74
CA THR A 53 12.63 -8.49 7.29
C THR A 53 13.04 -7.76 6.03
N TRP A 54 14.34 -7.77 5.71
CA TRP A 54 14.84 -7.19 4.46
C TRP A 54 14.25 -7.88 3.24
N GLU A 55 14.16 -9.21 3.29
CA GLU A 55 13.62 -10.08 2.25
C GLU A 55 12.14 -9.77 1.99
N ASN A 56 11.31 -9.73 3.03
CA ASN A 56 9.88 -9.43 2.89
C ASN A 56 9.67 -8.00 2.37
N ARG A 57 10.45 -7.04 2.87
CA ARG A 57 10.43 -5.66 2.38
C ARG A 57 10.77 -5.57 0.90
N LEU A 58 11.79 -6.31 0.45
CA LEU A 58 12.20 -6.33 -0.96
C LEU A 58 11.12 -6.94 -1.85
N SER A 59 10.51 -8.05 -1.43
CA SER A 59 9.39 -8.67 -2.16
C SER A 59 8.20 -7.73 -2.32
N VAL A 60 7.84 -6.99 -1.27
CA VAL A 60 6.76 -5.98 -1.32
C VAL A 60 7.16 -4.79 -2.19
N LEU A 61 8.41 -4.34 -2.11
CA LEU A 61 8.93 -3.28 -2.99
C LEU A 61 8.83 -3.66 -4.46
N GLU A 62 9.27 -4.87 -4.82
CA GLU A 62 9.19 -5.37 -6.20
C GLU A 62 7.75 -5.46 -6.70
N MET A 63 6.84 -5.93 -5.84
CA MET A 63 5.41 -5.95 -6.14
C MET A 63 4.84 -4.54 -6.38
N LEU A 64 5.18 -3.56 -5.55
CA LEU A 64 4.72 -2.17 -5.69
C LEU A 64 5.30 -1.50 -6.95
N LEU A 65 6.56 -1.77 -7.29
CA LEU A 65 7.16 -1.29 -8.53
C LEU A 65 6.52 -1.93 -9.77
N ALA A 66 6.11 -3.20 -9.70
CA ALA A 66 5.35 -3.82 -10.77
C ALA A 66 3.95 -3.19 -10.91
N PHE A 67 3.27 -2.94 -9.79
CA PHE A 67 1.99 -2.25 -9.76
C PHE A 67 2.08 -0.83 -10.34
N GLU A 68 3.10 -0.04 -9.98
CA GLU A 68 3.35 1.28 -10.57
C GLU A 68 3.50 1.21 -12.10
N ARG A 69 4.25 0.25 -12.62
CA ARG A 69 4.44 0.08 -14.07
C ARG A 69 3.14 -0.26 -14.79
N ASP A 70 2.32 -1.11 -14.19
CA ASP A 70 1.04 -1.54 -14.78
C ASP A 70 0.03 -0.39 -14.88
N HIS A 71 0.15 0.63 -14.02
CA HIS A 71 -0.74 1.80 -13.97
C HIS A 71 -0.06 3.13 -14.34
N ALA A 72 1.09 3.08 -15.01
CA ALA A 72 1.90 4.27 -15.30
C ALA A 72 1.18 5.34 -16.14
N ASP A 73 0.18 4.92 -16.94
CA ASP A 73 -0.66 5.82 -17.75
C ASP A 73 -1.86 6.41 -16.98
N GLU A 74 -2.11 5.95 -15.75
CA GLU A 74 -3.29 6.28 -14.94
C GLU A 74 -2.97 7.19 -13.76
N PHE A 75 -1.89 6.89 -13.02
CA PHE A 75 -1.47 7.65 -11.86
C PHE A 75 0.02 7.46 -11.55
N ALA A 76 0.58 8.39 -10.80
CA ALA A 76 1.89 8.19 -10.15
C ALA A 76 1.69 7.48 -8.80
N LEU A 77 2.59 6.56 -8.47
CA LEU A 77 2.55 5.84 -7.20
C LEU A 77 3.62 6.38 -6.26
N GLU A 78 3.22 6.80 -5.07
CA GLU A 78 4.11 7.04 -3.94
C GLU A 78 3.85 5.97 -2.88
N PHE A 79 4.89 5.37 -2.33
CA PHE A 79 4.71 4.31 -1.35
C PHE A 79 5.73 4.33 -0.23
N ASP A 80 5.31 3.79 0.92
CA ASP A 80 6.18 3.51 2.06
C ASP A 80 5.91 2.08 2.57
N ILE A 81 6.98 1.42 3.04
CA ILE A 81 6.92 0.08 3.61
C ILE A 81 7.54 0.17 4.99
N VAL A 82 6.73 -0.03 6.02
CA VAL A 82 7.12 0.21 7.41
C VAL A 82 6.82 -1.02 8.28
N PRO A 83 7.50 -1.20 9.41
CA PRO A 83 7.11 -2.22 10.37
C PRO A 83 5.72 -1.93 10.94
N LEU A 84 4.93 -2.97 11.16
CA LEU A 84 3.67 -2.87 11.89
C LEU A 84 4.02 -2.78 13.38
N GLU A 85 3.89 -1.57 13.95
CA GLU A 85 4.12 -1.40 15.39
C GLU A 85 2.96 -2.02 16.19
N PRO A 86 3.24 -2.87 17.18
CA PRO A 86 2.20 -3.35 18.07
C PRO A 86 1.67 -2.17 18.89
N VAL A 87 0.35 -1.97 18.86
CA VAL A 87 -0.39 -0.95 19.63
C VAL A 87 -0.28 -1.15 21.16
N GLN A 88 0.52 -2.11 21.62
CA GLN A 88 0.73 -2.46 23.03
C GLN A 88 2.21 -2.44 23.44
N SER A 89 3.04 -1.56 22.87
CA SER A 89 4.28 -1.20 23.56
C SER A 89 3.92 -0.36 24.80
N ASP A 90 4.54 -0.66 25.94
CA ASP A 90 4.28 0.02 27.22
C ASP A 90 4.50 1.55 27.16
N GLU A 91 5.10 2.08 26.09
CA GLU A 91 5.30 3.52 25.85
C GLU A 91 4.01 4.29 25.49
N PHE A 92 2.93 3.63 25.05
CA PHE A 92 1.64 4.27 24.74
C PHE A 92 0.61 4.19 25.87
N ALA A 93 0.87 3.43 26.93
CA ALA A 93 -0.06 3.28 28.05
C ALA A 93 0.02 4.44 29.08
N GLU A 94 1.01 5.33 28.95
CA GLU A 94 1.24 6.47 29.86
C GLU A 94 1.14 7.85 29.17
N ALA A 95 0.27 8.02 28.16
CA ALA A 95 -0.06 9.33 27.58
C ALA A 95 -1.52 9.74 27.84
#